data_AF-A0A0F8ZLD8-F1
#
_entry.id   AF-A0A0F8ZLD8-F1
#
_cell.length_a   1.000
_cell.length_b   1.000
_cell.length_c   1.000
_cell.angle_alpha   90.00
_cell.angle_beta   90.00
_cell.angle_gamma   90.00
#
_symmetry.space_group_name_H-M   'P 1'
#
loop_
_entity.id
_entity.type
_entity.pdbx_description
1 polymer ?
#
loop_
_entity_poly.entity_id
_entity_poly.type
_entity_poly.pdbx_seq_one_letter_code
_entity_poly.pdbx_strand_id
1 'polypeptide(L)' 'MVWARHNPQPGLTEEIDYLGAKLSIEIDCAVRFPAYNKNLFECKCGVIFPLYVVKSKNWKAIKQKHQTERVLVN' A
#
# COMPACT_ATOMS: atom_id res chain seq x y z
N MET A 1 17.92 -22.88 10.94
CA MET A 1 17.48 -21.63 10.28
C MET A 1 15.97 -21.66 10.16
N VAL A 2 15.25 -21.04 11.10
CA VAL A 2 13.78 -21.01 11.08
C VAL A 2 13.38 -19.75 10.34
N TRP A 3 13.04 -19.89 9.06
CA TRP A 3 12.40 -18.80 8.31
C TRP A 3 11.00 -18.65 8.88
N ALA A 4 10.74 -17.51 9.53
CA ALA A 4 9.43 -17.15 10.03
C ALA A 4 8.44 -17.20 8.87
N ARG A 5 7.66 -18.28 8.82
CA ARG A 5 6.57 -18.49 7.87
C ARG A 5 5.52 -17.44 8.22
N HIS A 6 5.51 -16.30 7.51
CA HIS A 6 4.33 -15.45 7.47
C HIS A 6 3.20 -16.33 6.96
N ASN A 7 2.36 -16.79 7.87
CA ASN A 7 1.17 -17.58 7.58
C ASN A 7 0.20 -16.65 6.83
N PRO A 8 0.04 -16.74 5.50
CA PRO A 8 -0.93 -15.90 4.81
C PRO A 8 -2.30 -16.45 5.22
N GLN A 9 -3.02 -15.72 6.07
CA GLN A 9 -4.40 -16.07 6.40
C GLN A 9 -5.21 -16.04 5.11
N PRO A 10 -5.87 -17.15 4.70
CA PRO A 10 -6.35 -17.36 3.33
C PRO A 10 -7.48 -16.44 2.85
N GLY A 11 -7.94 -15.46 3.64
CA GLY A 11 -8.88 -14.42 3.19
C GLY A 11 -8.38 -12.98 3.34
N LEU A 12 -7.29 -12.76 4.07
CA LEU A 12 -6.71 -11.42 4.24
C LEU A 12 -5.88 -11.02 3.02
N THR A 13 -5.25 -12.00 2.36
CA THR A 13 -4.39 -11.80 1.21
C THR A 13 -5.16 -11.28 0.00
N GLU A 14 -6.32 -11.85 -0.34
CA GLU A 14 -7.10 -11.42 -1.51
C GLU A 14 -7.59 -9.96 -1.41
N GLU A 15 -8.07 -9.54 -0.22
CA GLU A 15 -8.49 -8.15 -0.02
C GLU A 15 -7.29 -7.20 -0.12
N ILE A 16 -6.14 -7.58 0.43
CA ILE A 16 -4.91 -6.78 0.38
C ILE A 16 -4.37 -6.71 -1.05
N ASP A 17 -4.37 -7.81 -1.80
CA ASP A 17 -3.96 -7.87 -3.19
C ASP A 17 -4.86 -6.99 -4.06
N TYR A 18 -6.19 -7.07 -3.85
CA TYR A 18 -7.14 -6.21 -4.54
C TYR A 18 -6.93 -4.72 -4.21
N LEU A 19 -6.76 -4.39 -2.92
CA LEU A 19 -6.51 -3.02 -2.48
C LEU A 19 -5.17 -2.50 -2.99
N GLY A 20 -4.14 -3.34 -3.02
CA GLY A 20 -2.82 -3.01 -3.56
C GLY A 20 -2.86 -2.75 -5.06
N ALA A 21 -3.49 -3.64 -5.83
CA ALA A 21 -3.69 -3.47 -7.26
C ALA A 21 -4.49 -2.19 -7.57
N LYS A 22 -5.59 -1.97 -6.85
CA LYS A 22 -6.41 -0.77 -7.01
C LYS A 22 -5.65 0.49 -6.64
N LEU A 23 -4.94 0.49 -5.50
CA LEU A 23 -4.10 1.60 -5.09
C LEU A 23 -3.07 1.92 -6.18
N SER A 24 -2.39 0.90 -6.72
CA SER A 24 -1.39 1.06 -7.77
C SER A 24 -1.94 1.76 -9.02
N ILE A 25 -3.15 1.38 -9.43
CA ILE A 25 -3.85 1.98 -10.58
C ILE A 25 -4.25 3.43 -10.28
N GLU A 26 -4.83 3.70 -9.11
CA GLU A 26 -5.33 5.04 -8.75
C GLU A 26 -4.22 6.08 -8.67
N ILE A 27 -3.05 5.69 -8.14
CA ILE A 27 -1.89 6.59 -7.98
C ILE A 27 -0.90 6.50 -9.15
N ASP A 28 -1.12 5.60 -10.11
CA ASP A 28 -0.22 5.29 -11.24
C ASP A 28 1.23 5.04 -10.77
N CYS A 29 1.39 4.27 -9.69
CA CYS A 29 2.69 3.91 -9.11
C CYS A 29 2.69 2.46 -8.64
N ALA A 30 3.80 1.76 -8.86
CA ALA A 30 3.99 0.43 -8.29
C ALA A 30 4.00 0.52 -6.76
N VAL A 31 3.22 -0.35 -6.10
CA VAL A 31 3.13 -0.44 -4.64
C VAL A 31 3.58 -1.81 -4.16
N ARG A 32 4.10 -1.86 -2.92
CA ARG A 32 4.40 -3.10 -2.22
C ARG A 32 3.69 -3.15 -0.86
N PHE A 33 3.33 -4.35 -0.45
CA PHE A 33 2.79 -4.68 0.86
C PHE A 33 3.32 -6.05 1.31
N PRO A 34 3.56 -6.27 2.62
CA PRO A 34 3.67 -5.27 3.68
C PRO A 34 5.00 -4.49 3.57
N ALA A 35 4.99 -3.21 3.95
CA ALA A 35 6.21 -2.41 4.05
C ALA A 35 6.68 -2.30 5.52
N TYR A 36 8.00 -2.35 5.75
CA TYR A 36 8.61 -2.20 7.08
C TYR A 36 8.09 -3.17 8.17
N ASN A 37 7.69 -4.39 7.79
CA ASN A 37 7.03 -5.35 8.68
C ASN A 37 5.76 -4.80 9.35
N LYS A 38 5.10 -3.82 8.73
CA LYS A 38 3.85 -3.20 9.19
C LYS A 38 2.79 -3.31 8.10
N ASN A 39 1.51 -3.21 8.49
CA ASN A 39 0.36 -3.24 7.59
C ASN A 39 0.21 -1.91 6.82
N LEU A 40 1.21 -1.58 6.01
CA LEU A 40 1.32 -0.35 5.23
C LEU A 40 1.65 -0.73 3.79
N PHE A 41 1.06 0.00 2.85
CA PHE A 41 1.51 0.01 1.46
C PHE A 41 2.58 1.07 1.30
N GLU A 42 3.60 0.78 0.50
CA GLU A 42 4.61 1.75 0.08
C GLU A 42 4.67 1.79 -1.44
N CYS A 43 4.59 2.98 -2.03
CA CYS A 43 4.82 3.19 -3.45
C CYS A 43 6.32 3.32 -3.74
N LYS A 44 6.74 2.99 -4.97
CA LYS A 44 8.11 3.15 -5.47
C LYS A 44 8.71 4.55 -5.22
N CYS A 45 7.88 5.60 -5.16
CA CYS A 45 8.29 6.96 -4.85
C CYS A 45 8.62 7.20 -3.37
N GLY A 46 8.52 6.20 -2.49
CA GLY A 46 8.77 6.34 -1.05
C GLY A 46 7.57 6.84 -0.24
N VAL A 47 6.42 7.05 -0.90
CA VAL A 47 5.18 7.48 -0.22
C VAL A 47 4.50 6.28 0.43
N ILE A 48 4.10 6.44 1.69
CA ILE A 48 3.46 5.40 2.50
C ILE A 48 1.95 5.61 2.69
N PHE A 49 1.19 4.54 2.51
CA PHE A 49 -0.26 4.50 2.68
C PHE A 49 -0.64 3.43 3.71
N PRO A 50 -1.07 3.82 4.91
CA PRO A 50 -1.55 2.85 5.88
C PRO A 50 -2.78 2.08 5.39
N LEU A 51 -2.87 0.78 5.71
CA LEU A 51 -3.97 -0.08 5.26
C LEU A 51 -5.34 0.52 5.60
N TYR A 52 -5.50 1.13 6.77
CA TYR A 52 -6.77 1.76 7.17
C TYR A 52 -7.17 2.95 6.27
N VAL A 53 -6.20 3.71 5.76
CA VAL A 53 -6.45 4.82 4.82
C VAL A 53 -6.93 4.27 3.47
N VAL A 54 -6.29 3.21 2.98
CA VAL A 54 -6.67 2.54 1.74
C VAL A 54 -8.06 1.89 1.88
N LYS A 55 -8.37 1.33 3.06
CA LYS A 55 -9.71 0.79 3.39
C LYS A 55 -10.82 1.83 3.44
N SER A 56 -10.52 3.11 3.71
CA SER A 56 -11.51 4.19 3.60
C SER A 56 -11.97 4.48 2.18
N LYS A 57 -11.32 3.91 1.15
CA LYS A 57 -11.70 4.03 -0.28
C LYS A 57 -11.82 5.48 -0.79
N ASN A 58 -11.20 6.45 -0.11
CA ASN A 58 -11.16 7.84 -0.55
C ASN A 58 -10.03 8.03 -1.57
N TRP A 59 -10.20 7.47 -2.76
CA TRP A 59 -9.18 7.41 -3.80
C TRP A 59 -8.72 8.79 -4.27
N LYS A 60 -9.63 9.78 -4.30
CA LYS A 60 -9.30 11.16 -4.65
C LYS A 60 -8.29 11.77 -3.67
N ALA A 61 -8.52 11.60 -2.35
CA ALA A 61 -7.60 12.07 -1.33
C ALA A 61 -6.27 11.30 -1.35
N ILE A 62 -6.31 9.99 -1.59
CA ILE A 62 -5.10 9.14 -1.71
C ILE A 62 -4.23 9.59 -2.88
N LYS A 63 -4.83 9.85 -4.04
CA LYS A 63 -4.13 10.34 -5.23
C LYS A 63 -3.53 11.73 -5.00
N GLN A 64 -4.28 12.63 -4.36
CA GLN A 64 -3.79 13.96 -4.02
C GLN A 64 -2.61 13.88 -3.03
N LYS A 65 -2.73 13.05 -1.99
CA LYS A 65 -1.64 12.78 -1.05
C LYS A 65 -0.39 12.27 -1.77
N HIS A 66 -0.54 11.29 -2.67
CA HIS A 66 0.57 10.78 -3.48
C HIS A 66 1.27 11.89 -4.26
N GLN A 67 0.51 12.73 -4.97
CA GLN A 67 1.07 13.82 -5.77
C GLN A 67 1.81 14.84 -4.90
N THR A 68 1.24 15.23 -3.76
CA THR A 68 1.85 16.19 -2.84
C THR A 68 3.11 15.65 -2.19
N GLU A 69 3.06 14.44 -1.62
CA GLU A 69 4.22 13.87 -0.91
C GLU A 69 5.32 13.42 -1.87
N ARG A 70 4.99 12.98 -3.08
CA ARG A 70 5.99 12.68 -4.11
C ARG A 70 6.87 13.89 -4.44
N VAL A 71 6.34 15.11 -4.36
CA VAL A 71 7.12 16.34 -4.57
C VAL A 71 8.04 16.64 -3.38
N LEU A 72 7.67 16.24 -2.17
CA LEU A 72 8.46 16.49 -0.96
C LEU A 72 9.59 15.48 -0.74
N VAL A 73 9.46 14.27 -1.30
CA VAL A 73 10.45 13.19 -1.18
C VAL A 73 11.56 13.31 -2.25
N ASN A 74 11.39 14.17 -3.25
CA ASN A 74 12.29 14.35 -4.40
C ASN A 74 13.02 15.69 -4.33
#